data_AF-A0A7J6RDQ7-F1
#
_entry.id   AF-A0A7J6RDQ7-F1
#
_cell.length_a   1.000
_cell.length_b   1.000
_cell.length_c   1.000
_cell.angle_alpha   90.00
_cell.angle_beta   90.00
_cell.angle_gamma   90.00
#
_symmetry.space_group_name_H-M   'P 1'
#
loop_
_entity.id
_entity.type
_entity.pdbx_description
1 polymer ?
#
loop_
_entity_poly.entity_id
_entity_poly.type
_entity_poly.pdbx_seq_one_letter_code
_entity_poly.pdbx_strand_id
1 'polypeptide(L)'
;MANINRLLSAVEKSQSEIGVVKDRLEDVIKRMDVLQDDLVKNVESTGLTQGGKEHSVTLNSGIVETALDKISQDMSKFKAMVRDAASAQEEKRHQKAALVKRRIGHDDKSRSLFERAGGDRKLEAVVANFYDKAVAEPRTRAYFEKNSRKVKHLKQKLQTFLAA
;
A
#
# COMPACT_ATOMS: atom_id res chain seq x y z
N MET A 1 7.83 23.44 6.77
CA MET A 1 8.51 22.52 7.71
C MET A 1 7.91 21.10 7.70
N ALA A 2 6.65 20.88 8.09
CA ALA A 2 6.09 19.52 8.27
C ALA A 2 6.05 18.60 7.02
N ASN A 3 5.93 19.16 5.80
CA ASN A 3 5.91 18.36 4.56
C ASN A 3 7.30 17.86 4.13
N ILE A 4 8.37 18.59 4.49
CA ILE A 4 9.75 18.23 4.13
C ILE A 4 10.20 17.01 4.93
N ASN A 5 9.88 16.97 6.23
CA ASN A 5 10.21 15.85 7.11
C ASN A 5 9.52 14.54 6.67
N ARG A 6 8.30 14.62 6.12
CA ARG A 6 7.61 13.45 5.56
C ARG A 6 8.30 12.90 4.32
N LEU A 7 8.74 13.77 3.42
CA LEU A 7 9.48 13.37 2.23
C LEU A 7 10.82 12.72 2.58
N LEU A 8 11.57 13.30 3.53
CA LEU A 8 12.81 12.70 4.05
C LEU A 8 12.58 11.29 4.61
N SER A 9 11.57 11.12 5.47
CA SER A 9 11.26 9.79 6.03
C SER A 9 10.85 8.75 4.97
N ALA A 10 10.20 9.20 3.88
CA ALA A 10 9.81 8.32 2.78
C ALA A 10 11.01 7.92 1.91
N VAL A 11 11.96 8.85 1.72
CA VAL A 11 13.20 8.58 0.99
C VAL A 11 14.10 7.61 1.78
N GLU A 12 14.28 7.83 3.08
CA GLU A 12 15.03 6.93 3.95
C GLU A 12 14.44 5.52 3.95
N LYS A 13 13.11 5.41 4.02
CA LYS A 13 12.42 4.13 3.94
C LYS A 13 12.65 3.44 2.59
N SER A 14 12.51 4.17 1.48
CA SER A 14 12.76 3.65 0.13
C SER A 14 14.19 3.14 -0.01
N GLN A 15 15.18 3.87 0.51
CA GLN A 15 16.59 3.46 0.51
C GLN A 15 16.82 2.18 1.31
N SER A 16 16.17 2.03 2.47
CA SER A 16 16.26 0.80 3.26
C SER A 16 15.67 -0.42 2.54
N GLU A 17 14.55 -0.25 1.83
CA GLU A 17 13.92 -1.32 1.05
C GLU A 17 14.79 -1.74 -0.14
N ILE A 18 15.43 -0.78 -0.80
CA ILE A 18 16.40 -1.05 -1.88
C ILE A 18 17.60 -1.85 -1.36
N GLY A 19 18.11 -1.54 -0.16
CA GLY A 19 19.17 -2.31 0.49
C GLY A 19 18.81 -3.78 0.68
N VAL A 20 17.63 -4.06 1.24
CA VAL A 20 17.14 -5.43 1.46
C VAL A 20 16.99 -6.21 0.15
N VAL A 21 16.53 -5.55 -0.93
CA VAL A 21 16.42 -6.17 -2.25
C VAL A 21 17.81 -6.51 -2.81
N LYS A 22 18.80 -5.63 -2.63
CA LYS A 22 20.18 -5.86 -3.05
C LYS A 22 20.78 -7.08 -2.34
N ASP A 23 20.64 -7.17 -1.03
CA ASP A 23 21.17 -8.30 -0.25
C ASP A 23 20.56 -9.63 -0.71
N ARG A 24 19.26 -9.65 -1.02
CA ARG A 24 18.59 -10.84 -1.56
C ARG A 24 19.08 -11.22 -2.94
N LEU A 25 19.39 -10.25 -3.80
CA LEU A 25 19.95 -10.52 -5.12
C LEU A 25 21.35 -11.10 -5.00
N GLU A 26 22.19 -10.60 -4.09
CA GLU A 26 23.51 -11.16 -3.83
C GLU A 26 23.43 -12.61 -3.33
N ASP A 27 22.46 -12.95 -2.48
CA ASP A 27 22.21 -14.32 -2.05
C ASP A 27 21.77 -15.25 -3.18
N VAL A 28 20.92 -14.75 -4.10
CA VAL A 28 20.50 -15.52 -5.28
C VAL A 28 21.67 -15.77 -6.22
N ILE A 29 22.52 -14.77 -6.45
CA ILE A 29 23.73 -14.91 -7.29
C ILE A 29 24.65 -15.99 -6.71
N LYS A 30 24.94 -15.95 -5.40
CA LYS A 30 25.76 -16.98 -4.73
C LYS A 30 25.19 -18.39 -4.88
N ARG A 31 23.86 -18.55 -4.80
CA ARG A 31 23.21 -19.85 -5.00
C ARG A 31 23.30 -20.33 -6.45
N MET A 32 23.22 -19.42 -7.41
CA MET A 32 23.40 -19.75 -8.83
C MET A 32 24.85 -20.18 -9.11
N ASP A 33 25.84 -19.52 -8.52
CA ASP A 33 27.24 -19.91 -8.66
C ASP A 33 27.49 -21.33 -8.11
N VAL A 34 26.94 -21.65 -6.93
CA VAL A 34 27.03 -23.00 -6.35
C VAL A 34 26.37 -24.05 -7.25
N LEU A 35 25.19 -23.76 -7.80
CA LEU A 35 24.51 -24.67 -8.72
C LEU A 35 25.29 -24.86 -10.03
N GLN A 36 25.94 -23.80 -10.51
CA GLN A 36 26.78 -23.86 -11.71
C GLN A 36 28.03 -24.72 -11.46
N ASP A 37 28.68 -24.55 -10.31
CA ASP A 37 29.82 -25.39 -9.88
C ASP A 37 29.42 -26.87 -9.71
N ASP A 38 28.25 -27.14 -9.13
CA ASP A 38 27.73 -28.50 -8.96
C ASP A 38 27.38 -29.16 -10.30
N LEU A 39 26.83 -28.39 -11.25
CA LEU A 39 26.57 -28.87 -12.61
C LEU A 39 27.87 -29.18 -13.36
N VAL A 40 28.88 -28.31 -13.26
CA VAL A 40 30.19 -28.53 -13.90
C VAL A 40 30.87 -29.77 -13.34
N LYS A 41 30.89 -29.96 -12.02
CA LYS A 41 31.45 -31.15 -11.38
C LYS A 41 30.72 -32.44 -11.78
N ASN A 42 29.39 -32.40 -11.91
CA ASN A 42 28.62 -33.56 -12.35
C ASN A 42 28.93 -33.93 -13.81
N VAL A 43 29.12 -32.94 -14.69
CA VAL A 43 29.51 -33.16 -16.10
C VAL A 43 30.94 -33.70 -16.22
N GLU A 44 31.87 -33.20 -15.41
CA GLU A 44 33.25 -33.73 -15.37
C GLU A 44 33.31 -35.16 -14.84
N SER A 45 32.46 -35.52 -13.88
CA SER A 45 32.37 -36.90 -13.36
C SER A 45 31.75 -37.92 -14.33
N THR A 46 31.04 -37.44 -15.37
CA THR A 46 30.49 -38.29 -16.45
C THR A 46 31.40 -38.37 -17.67
N GLY A 47 32.55 -37.69 -17.65
CA GLY A 47 33.43 -37.50 -18.79
C GLY A 47 34.67 -38.38 -18.87
N LEU A 48 34.76 -39.55 -18.21
CA LEU A 48 35.91 -40.46 -18.35
C LEU A 48 35.56 -41.92 -18.03
N THR A 49 34.84 -42.62 -18.91
CA THR A 49 35.08 -44.05 -19.19
C THR A 49 34.55 -44.42 -20.58
N GLN A 50 35.46 -44.71 -21.49
CA GLN A 50 35.26 -45.55 -22.67
C GLN A 50 34.61 -46.89 -22.30
N GLY A 51 33.84 -47.45 -23.24
CA GLY A 51 33.62 -48.89 -23.33
C GLY A 51 32.18 -49.29 -23.09
N GLY A 52 31.51 -49.70 -24.16
CA GLY A 52 30.16 -50.24 -24.13
C GLY A 52 30.01 -51.37 -23.11
N LYS A 53 29.08 -51.16 -22.19
CA LYS A 53 28.23 -52.17 -21.55
C LYS A 53 27.01 -51.41 -21.09
N GLU A 54 25.86 -51.74 -21.66
CA GLU A 54 24.55 -51.34 -21.17
C GLU A 54 24.46 -51.69 -19.68
N HIS A 55 24.84 -50.76 -18.82
CA HIS A 55 24.39 -50.77 -17.43
C HIS A 55 22.97 -50.23 -17.49
N SER A 56 22.04 -51.17 -17.68
CA SER A 56 20.70 -51.04 -17.11
C SER A 56 20.91 -50.68 -15.64
N VAL A 57 20.91 -49.37 -15.34
CA VAL A 57 20.74 -48.89 -13.98
C VAL A 57 19.36 -49.39 -13.61
N THR A 58 19.32 -50.52 -12.92
CA THR A 58 18.11 -51.02 -12.29
C THR A 58 17.80 -50.02 -11.19
N LEU A 59 17.16 -48.91 -11.56
CA LEU A 59 16.63 -47.93 -10.62
C LEU A 59 15.68 -48.74 -9.75
N ASN A 60 16.08 -48.97 -8.50
CA ASN A 60 15.23 -49.62 -7.50
C ASN A 60 13.89 -48.88 -7.52
N SER A 61 12.86 -49.50 -8.09
CA SER A 61 11.58 -48.85 -8.39
C SER A 61 10.97 -48.18 -7.15
N GLY A 62 11.21 -48.77 -5.97
CA GLY A 62 10.77 -48.21 -4.69
C GLY A 62 11.43 -46.88 -4.29
N ILE A 63 12.68 -46.61 -4.69
CA ILE A 63 13.32 -45.31 -4.43
C ILE A 63 12.70 -44.23 -5.32
N VAL A 64 12.40 -44.58 -6.57
CA VAL A 64 11.77 -43.68 -7.55
C VAL A 64 10.32 -43.38 -7.16
N GLU A 65 9.56 -44.38 -6.72
CA GLU A 65 8.20 -44.19 -6.19
C GLU A 65 8.19 -43.30 -4.95
N THR A 66 9.10 -43.54 -3.99
CA THR A 66 9.18 -42.71 -2.78
C THR A 66 9.58 -41.26 -3.10
N ALA A 67 10.43 -41.05 -4.11
CA ALA A 67 10.79 -39.70 -4.57
C ALA A 67 9.62 -39.02 -5.28
N LEU A 68 8.87 -39.75 -6.11
CA LEU A 68 7.67 -39.25 -6.80
C LEU A 68 6.56 -38.87 -5.80
N ASP A 69 6.36 -39.65 -4.75
CA ASP A 69 5.39 -39.35 -3.69
C ASP A 69 5.76 -38.08 -2.93
N LYS A 70 7.04 -37.89 -2.62
CA LYS A 70 7.53 -36.65 -1.99
C LYS A 70 7.34 -35.43 -2.90
N ILE A 71 7.67 -35.55 -4.18
CA ILE A 71 7.47 -34.48 -5.17
C ILE A 71 5.98 -34.14 -5.29
N SER A 72 5.11 -35.14 -5.35
CA SER A 72 3.65 -34.97 -5.38
C SER A 72 3.14 -34.25 -4.13
N GLN A 73 3.64 -34.64 -2.95
CA GLN A 73 3.28 -34.00 -1.69
C GLN A 73 3.74 -32.54 -1.62
N ASP A 74 4.95 -32.25 -2.10
CA ASP A 74 5.50 -30.90 -2.11
C ASP A 74 4.79 -30.01 -3.15
N MET A 75 4.40 -30.56 -4.30
CA MET A 75 3.54 -29.87 -5.27
C MET A 75 2.18 -29.51 -4.68
N SER A 76 1.58 -30.41 -3.89
CA SER A 76 0.32 -30.14 -3.21
C SER A 76 0.45 -29.01 -2.18
N LYS A 77 1.50 -29.05 -1.34
CA LYS A 77 1.81 -27.98 -0.37
C LYS A 77 2.06 -26.64 -1.05
N PHE A 78 2.84 -26.64 -2.13
CA PHE A 78 3.13 -25.43 -2.90
C PHE A 78 1.86 -24.82 -3.49
N LYS A 79 0.97 -25.66 -4.06
CA LYS A 79 -0.31 -25.20 -4.62
C LYS A 79 -1.22 -24.57 -3.54
N ALA A 80 -1.24 -25.13 -2.32
CA ALA A 80 -1.94 -24.54 -1.20
C ALA A 80 -1.35 -23.17 -0.81
N MET A 81 -0.02 -23.09 -0.70
CA MET A 81 0.67 -21.84 -0.35
C MET A 81 0.45 -20.73 -1.38
N VAL A 82 0.43 -21.06 -2.68
CA VAL A 82 0.14 -20.10 -3.75
C VAL A 82 -1.30 -19.58 -3.68
N ARG A 83 -2.26 -20.45 -3.36
CA ARG A 83 -3.67 -20.05 -3.18
C ARG A 83 -3.82 -19.11 -1.98
N ASP A 84 -3.18 -19.42 -0.85
CA ASP A 84 -3.23 -18.59 0.37
C ASP A 84 -2.50 -17.25 0.17
N ALA A 85 -1.40 -17.25 -0.58
CA ALA A 85 -0.69 -16.02 -0.94
C ALA A 85 -1.54 -15.12 -1.87
N ALA A 86 -2.28 -15.73 -2.81
CA ALA A 86 -3.17 -14.99 -3.72
C ALA A 86 -4.35 -14.35 -2.96
N SER A 87 -5.01 -15.08 -2.05
CA SER A 87 -6.11 -14.53 -1.24
C SER A 87 -5.61 -13.41 -0.32
N ALA A 88 -4.46 -13.59 0.33
CA ALA A 88 -3.85 -12.56 1.17
C ALA A 88 -3.44 -11.30 0.38
N GLN A 89 -3.07 -11.45 -0.90
CA GLN A 89 -2.76 -10.33 -1.77
C GLN A 89 -4.02 -9.57 -2.20
N GLU A 90 -5.12 -10.27 -2.48
CA GLU A 90 -6.42 -9.67 -2.78
C GLU A 90 -6.95 -8.83 -1.61
N GLU A 91 -6.89 -9.36 -0.38
CA GLU A 91 -7.29 -8.61 0.82
C GLU A 91 -6.48 -7.31 0.98
N LYS A 92 -5.16 -7.37 0.77
CA LYS A 92 -4.29 -6.20 0.79
C LYS A 92 -4.62 -5.18 -0.31
N ARG A 93 -5.02 -5.64 -1.51
CA ARG A 93 -5.45 -4.76 -2.60
C ARG A 93 -6.77 -4.07 -2.26
N HIS A 94 -7.74 -4.80 -1.71
CA HIS A 94 -9.02 -4.23 -1.27
C HIS A 94 -8.84 -3.19 -0.15
N GLN A 95 -7.99 -3.47 0.84
CA GLN A 95 -7.69 -2.52 1.91
C GLN A 95 -7.00 -1.24 1.39
N LYS A 96 -6.02 -1.39 0.48
CA LYS A 96 -5.33 -0.24 -0.14
C LYS A 96 -6.28 0.59 -1.01
N ALA A 97 -7.16 -0.04 -1.80
CA ALA A 97 -8.16 0.65 -2.61
C ALA A 97 -9.15 1.45 -1.75
N ALA A 98 -9.61 0.89 -0.61
CA ALA A 98 -10.48 1.59 0.32
C ALA A 98 -9.80 2.79 1.02
N LEU A 99 -8.49 2.69 1.30
CA LEU A 99 -7.70 3.80 1.84
C LEU A 99 -7.48 4.91 0.80
N VAL A 100 -7.24 4.56 -0.46
CA VAL A 100 -7.07 5.52 -1.56
C VAL A 100 -8.39 6.24 -1.84
N LYS A 101 -9.52 5.53 -1.87
CA LYS A 101 -10.85 6.14 -2.05
C LYS A 101 -11.20 7.14 -0.94
N ARG A 102 -10.77 6.89 0.30
CA ARG A 102 -10.92 7.85 1.42
C ARG A 102 -10.04 9.10 1.29
N ARG A 103 -8.91 9.03 0.59
CA ARG A 103 -8.01 10.18 0.38
C ARG A 103 -8.38 11.02 -0.85
N ILE A 104 -8.96 10.42 -1.89
CA ILE A 104 -9.28 11.11 -3.15
C ILE A 104 -10.61 11.89 -3.07
N GLY A 105 -11.46 11.65 -2.07
CA GLY A 105 -12.77 12.31 -1.93
C GLY A 105 -12.76 13.83 -1.62
N HIS A 106 -11.61 14.51 -1.64
CA HIS A 106 -11.52 15.92 -1.28
C HIS A 106 -11.43 16.90 -2.48
N ASP A 107 -11.33 16.36 -3.70
CA ASP A 107 -11.20 17.15 -4.93
C ASP A 107 -12.15 16.68 -6.04
N ASP A 108 -13.37 16.28 -5.65
CA ASP A 108 -14.50 16.15 -6.57
C ASP A 108 -14.82 17.55 -7.13
N LYS A 109 -14.11 17.96 -8.20
CA LYS A 109 -14.39 19.19 -8.97
C LYS A 109 -15.80 19.18 -9.60
N SER A 110 -16.44 18.01 -9.61
CA SER A 110 -17.83 17.82 -10.04
C SER A 110 -18.86 18.39 -9.05
N ARG A 111 -18.48 18.59 -7.78
CA ARG A 111 -19.37 19.16 -6.76
C ARG A 111 -19.16 20.66 -6.61
N SER A 112 -20.24 21.38 -6.31
CA SER A 112 -20.15 22.81 -6.02
C SER A 112 -19.27 23.07 -4.80
N LEU A 113 -18.66 24.27 -4.71
CA LEU A 113 -17.86 24.66 -3.55
C LEU A 113 -18.66 24.58 -2.25
N PHE A 114 -19.96 24.90 -2.33
CA PHE A 114 -20.92 24.77 -1.23
C PHE A 114 -21.01 23.33 -0.70
N GLU A 115 -21.20 22.35 -1.59
CA GLU A 115 -21.27 20.94 -1.22
C GLU A 115 -19.93 20.44 -0.65
N ARG A 116 -18.81 20.89 -1.24
CA ARG A 116 -17.46 20.56 -0.77
C ARG A 116 -17.16 21.15 0.61
N ALA A 117 -17.68 22.34 0.90
CA ALA A 117 -17.62 22.96 2.22
C ALA A 117 -18.50 22.24 3.26
N GLY A 118 -19.34 21.29 2.83
CA GLY A 118 -20.22 20.46 3.65
C GLY A 118 -21.64 21.00 3.82
N GLY A 119 -22.08 21.85 2.89
CA GLY A 119 -23.46 22.33 2.77
C GLY A 119 -23.91 23.21 3.95
N ASP A 120 -25.23 23.35 4.07
CA ASP A 120 -25.87 24.32 4.99
C ASP A 120 -25.41 24.18 6.43
N ARG A 121 -25.35 22.95 6.96
CA ARG A 121 -25.01 22.71 8.37
C ARG A 121 -23.61 23.18 8.72
N LYS A 122 -22.62 22.94 7.84
CA LYS A 122 -21.25 23.41 8.09
C LYS A 122 -21.13 24.91 7.90
N LEU A 123 -21.79 25.47 6.90
CA LEU A 123 -21.83 26.92 6.69
C LEU A 123 -22.45 27.66 7.88
N GLU A 124 -23.55 27.14 8.43
CA GLU A 124 -24.16 27.70 9.62
C GLU A 124 -23.21 27.72 10.82
N ALA A 125 -22.53 26.60 11.07
CA ALA A 125 -21.54 26.51 12.15
C ALA A 125 -20.35 27.47 11.94
N VAL A 126 -19.88 27.63 10.70
CA VAL A 126 -18.79 28.56 10.36
C VAL A 126 -19.23 30.01 10.60
N VAL A 127 -20.42 30.39 10.15
CA VAL A 127 -20.98 31.72 10.35
C VAL A 127 -21.20 32.01 11.84
N ALA A 128 -21.70 31.04 12.61
CA ALA A 128 -21.85 31.17 14.05
C ALA A 128 -20.48 31.45 14.72
N ASN A 129 -19.49 30.60 14.46
CA ASN A 129 -18.13 30.74 14.99
C ASN A 129 -17.45 32.06 14.57
N PHE A 130 -17.69 32.52 13.34
CA PHE A 130 -17.16 33.80 12.87
C PHE A 130 -17.68 34.97 13.73
N TYR A 131 -18.99 35.03 13.95
CA TYR A 131 -19.59 36.08 14.78
C TYR A 131 -19.13 36.00 16.23
N ASP A 132 -19.06 34.80 16.80
CA ASP A 132 -18.67 34.62 18.20
C ASP A 132 -17.22 35.10 18.41
N LYS A 133 -16.32 34.81 17.46
CA LYS A 133 -14.95 35.35 17.46
C LYS A 133 -14.91 36.86 17.22
N ALA A 134 -15.73 37.38 16.31
CA ALA A 134 -15.75 38.80 15.98
C ALA A 134 -16.28 39.68 17.13
N VAL A 135 -17.17 39.13 17.98
CA VAL A 135 -17.63 39.78 19.21
C VAL A 135 -16.62 39.61 20.35
N ALA A 136 -15.91 38.49 20.42
CA ALA A 136 -14.85 38.29 21.40
C ALA A 136 -13.68 39.26 21.21
N GLU A 137 -13.32 39.55 19.95
CA GLU A 137 -12.18 40.40 19.60
C GLU A 137 -12.46 41.90 19.87
N PRO A 138 -11.66 42.59 20.72
CA PRO A 138 -11.92 43.96 21.13
C PRO A 138 -11.98 44.97 19.97
N ARG A 139 -11.16 44.76 18.93
CA ARG A 139 -11.07 45.67 17.78
C ARG A 139 -12.30 45.62 16.89
N THR A 140 -12.94 44.47 16.78
CA THR A 140 -14.10 44.27 15.91
C THR A 140 -15.43 44.32 16.67
N ARG A 141 -15.41 44.14 18.00
CA ARG A 141 -16.61 44.07 18.85
C ARG A 141 -17.61 45.19 18.56
N ALA A 142 -17.17 46.45 18.49
CA ALA A 142 -18.05 47.60 18.27
C ALA A 142 -18.89 47.50 16.98
N TYR A 143 -18.41 46.78 15.96
CA TYR A 143 -19.13 46.58 14.70
C TYR A 143 -20.16 45.45 14.78
N PHE A 144 -19.90 44.43 15.59
CA PHE A 144 -20.68 43.18 15.68
C PHE A 144 -21.60 43.10 16.90
N GLU A 145 -21.38 43.93 17.92
CA GLU A 145 -22.23 44.04 19.11
C GLU A 145 -23.53 44.79 18.77
N LYS A 146 -24.51 44.06 18.24
CA LYS A 146 -25.84 44.56 17.86
C LYS A 146 -26.93 43.77 18.60
N ASN A 147 -28.16 44.27 18.54
CA ASN A 147 -29.32 43.54 19.05
C ASN A 147 -29.41 42.13 18.43
N SER A 148 -29.68 41.12 19.27
CA SER A 148 -29.78 39.70 18.89
C SER A 148 -30.64 39.45 17.64
N ARG A 149 -31.76 40.18 17.46
CA ARG A 149 -32.58 40.08 16.24
C ARG A 149 -31.81 40.49 14.98
N LYS A 150 -31.03 41.58 15.05
CA LYS A 150 -30.21 42.06 13.91
C LYS A 150 -29.06 41.09 13.62
N VAL A 151 -28.43 40.53 14.65
CA VAL A 151 -27.36 39.53 14.50
C VAL A 151 -27.89 38.27 13.81
N LYS A 152 -29.07 37.77 14.22
CA LYS A 152 -29.70 36.62 13.56
C LYS A 152 -29.95 36.88 12.08
N HIS A 153 -30.51 38.04 11.74
CA HIS A 153 -30.74 38.44 10.35
C HIS A 153 -29.46 38.54 9.53
N LEU A 154 -28.39 39.10 10.12
CA LEU A 154 -27.09 39.19 9.46
C LEU A 154 -26.42 37.83 9.27
N LYS A 155 -26.53 36.91 10.24
CA LYS A 155 -26.07 35.52 10.10
C LYS A 155 -26.78 34.84 8.93
N GLN A 156 -28.11 34.98 8.82
CA GLN A 156 -28.88 34.44 7.70
C GLN A 156 -28.46 35.04 6.35
N LYS A 157 -28.32 36.36 6.26
CA LYS A 157 -27.83 37.00 5.02
C LYS A 157 -26.44 36.52 4.61
N LEU A 158 -25.54 36.36 5.57
CA LEU A 158 -24.19 35.86 5.31
C LEU A 158 -24.22 34.40 4.85
N GLN A 159 -25.07 33.56 5.43
CA GLN A 159 -25.28 32.18 4.96
C GLN A 159 -25.80 32.15 3.52
N THR A 160 -26.84 32.94 3.20
CA THR A 160 -27.37 33.03 1.84
C THR A 160 -26.32 33.54 0.85
N PHE A 161 -25.52 34.52 1.23
CA PHE A 161 -24.44 35.04 0.38
C PHE A 161 -23.36 34.00 0.09
N LEU A 162 -23.00 33.17 1.07
CA LEU A 162 -21.98 32.14 0.92
C LEU A 162 -22.49 30.86 0.25
N ALA A 163 -23.81 30.66 0.22
CA ALA A 163 -24.45 29.53 -0.44
C ALA A 163 -24.83 29.80 -1.91
N ALA A 164 -24.80 31.08 -2.34
CA ALA A 164 -24.99 31.50 -3.73
C ALA A 164 -23.76 31.17 -4.59
#